data_AF-A0A1G1GM45-F1
#
_entry.id   AF-A0A1G1GM45-F1
#
_cell.length_a   1.000
_cell.length_b   1.000
_cell.length_c   1.000
_cell.angle_alpha   90.00
_cell.angle_beta   90.00
_cell.angle_gamma   90.00
#
_symmetry.space_group_name_H-M   'P 1'
#
loop_
_entity.id
_entity.type
_entity.pdbx_description
1 polymer ?
#
loop_
_entity_poly.entity_id
_entity_poly.type
_entity_poly.pdbx_seq_one_letter_code
_entity_poly.pdbx_strand_id
1 'polypeptide(L)' 'MSIVSVIVEMRSGAGQAVLARLRSIPKVRVFGWTEKQVVVVVEDDDAKVLARALKEVRTIEEVTAVYPRETP' A
#
# COMPACT_ATOMS: atom_id res chain seq x y z
N MET A 1 -18.15 2.27 6.93
CA MET A 1 -16.74 1.99 7.24
C MET A 1 -16.25 0.83 6.41
N SER A 2 -15.41 1.13 5.43
CA SER A 2 -14.78 0.15 4.55
C SER A 2 -13.32 -0.01 4.96
N ILE A 3 -12.88 -1.27 5.09
CA ILE A 3 -11.51 -1.62 5.43
C ILE A 3 -10.98 -2.48 4.29
N VAL A 4 -9.84 -2.10 3.74
CA VAL A 4 -9.13 -2.90 2.72
C VAL A 4 -7.72 -3.17 3.20
N SER A 5 -7.37 -4.45 3.26
CA SER A 5 -6.00 -4.89 3.49
C SER A 5 -5.37 -5.28 2.16
N VAL A 6 -4.18 -4.74 1.89
CA VAL A 6 -3.40 -5.05 0.70
C VAL A 6 -1.98 -5.48 1.07
N ILE A 7 -1.44 -6.40 0.28
CA ILE A 7 -0.02 -6.73 0.33
C ILE A 7 0.66 -5.94 -0.78
N VAL A 8 1.69 -5.19 -0.44
CA VAL A 8 2.49 -4.41 -1.39
C VAL A 8 3.85 -5.09 -1.51
N GLU A 9 4.18 -5.52 -2.72
CA GLU A 9 5.52 -5.98 -3.06
C GLU A 9 6.38 -4.81 -3.51
N MET A 10 7.66 -4.87 -3.16
CA MET A 10 8.63 -3.84 -3.47
C MET A 10 9.98 -4.41 -3.89
N ARG A 11 10.76 -3.58 -4.57
CA ARG A 11 12.14 -3.91 -4.96
C ARG A 11 13.01 -4.22 -3.73
N SER A 12 13.92 -5.19 -3.85
CA SER A 12 14.92 -5.48 -2.79
C SER A 12 15.69 -4.21 -2.42
N GLY A 13 15.93 -4.01 -1.13
CA GLY A 13 16.62 -2.82 -0.62
C GLY A 13 15.78 -1.54 -0.55
N ALA A 14 14.55 -1.52 -1.10
CA ALA A 14 13.68 -0.35 -1.06
C ALA A 14 12.79 -0.25 0.20
N GLY A 15 12.85 -1.27 1.09
CA GLY A 15 12.02 -1.40 2.28
C GLY A 15 11.77 -0.10 3.05
N GLN A 16 12.84 0.56 3.49
CA GLN A 16 12.71 1.78 4.29
C GLN A 16 12.11 2.96 3.51
N ALA A 17 12.48 3.13 2.23
CA ALA A 17 11.98 4.20 1.39
C ALA A 17 10.47 4.05 1.16
N VAL A 18 10.03 2.83 0.82
CA VAL A 18 8.62 2.50 0.64
C VAL A 18 7.84 2.71 1.93
N LEU A 19 8.36 2.26 3.07
CA LEU A 19 7.71 2.44 4.37
C LEU A 19 7.54 3.91 4.75
N ALA A 20 8.54 4.75 4.50
CA ALA A 20 8.45 6.19 4.73
C ALA A 20 7.36 6.83 3.86
N ARG A 21 7.28 6.44 2.58
CA ARG A 21 6.24 6.91 1.65
C ARG A 21 4.84 6.45 2.08
N LEU A 22 4.67 5.17 2.39
CA LEU A 22 3.38 4.62 2.82
C LEU A 22 2.83 5.31 4.07
N ARG A 23 3.69 5.60 5.05
CA ARG A 23 3.31 6.33 6.27
C ARG A 23 2.92 7.79 6.03
N SER A 24 3.34 8.36 4.90
CA SER A 24 2.99 9.73 4.52
C SER A 24 1.63 9.83 3.79
N ILE A 25 1.08 8.71 3.32
CA ILE A 25 -0.21 8.68 2.64
C ILE A 25 -1.33 8.72 3.69
N PRO A 26 -2.27 9.68 3.62
CA PRO A 26 -3.41 9.70 4.54
C PRO A 26 -4.21 8.39 4.48
N LYS A 27 -4.74 7.96 5.62
CA LYS A 27 -5.58 6.74 5.75
C LYS A 27 -4.86 5.41 5.50
N VAL A 28 -3.58 5.44 5.20
CA VAL A 28 -2.73 4.26 5.04
C VAL A 28 -2.05 3.93 6.37
N ARG A 29 -2.20 2.68 6.82
CA ARG A 29 -1.54 2.15 8.01
C ARG A 29 -0.70 0.94 7.64
N VAL A 30 0.57 0.94 8.05
CA VAL A 30 1.46 -0.21 7.90
C VAL A 30 1.29 -1.14 9.10
N PHE A 31 0.96 -2.40 8.85
CA PHE A 31 0.72 -3.41 9.90
C PHE A 31 1.92 -4.36 10.10
N GLY A 32 2.67 -4.64 9.05
CA GLY A 32 3.87 -5.48 9.13
C GLY A 32 4.66 -5.44 7.83
N TRP A 33 5.96 -5.70 7.88
CA TRP A 33 6.81 -5.73 6.70
C TRP A 33 7.90 -6.79 6.78
N THR A 34 8.39 -7.18 5.61
CA THR A 34 9.62 -7.92 5.38
C THR A 34 10.54 -7.09 4.48
N GLU A 35 11.64 -7.65 3.99
CA GLU A 35 12.53 -6.95 3.06
C GLU A 35 11.84 -6.55 1.73
N LYS A 36 10.85 -7.34 1.28
CA LYS A 36 10.24 -7.23 -0.05
C LYS A 36 8.73 -7.05 -0.05
N GLN A 37 8.09 -7.16 1.11
CA GLN A 37 6.64 -7.10 1.23
C GLN A 37 6.23 -6.26 2.42
N VAL A 38 5.11 -5.54 2.30
CA VAL A 38 4.48 -4.83 3.41
C VAL A 38 2.98 -5.03 3.36
N VAL A 39 2.40 -5.30 4.53
CA VAL A 39 0.96 -5.35 4.73
C VAL A 39 0.48 -3.97 5.09
N VAL A 40 -0.45 -3.46 4.30
CA VAL A 40 -1.02 -2.13 4.41
C VAL A 40 -2.52 -2.24 4.56
N VAL A 41 -3.07 -1.49 5.51
CA VAL A 41 -4.51 -1.38 5.70
C VAL A 41 -4.93 0.05 5.40
N VAL A 42 -5.98 0.18 4.62
CA VAL A 42 -6.62 1.46 4.27
C VAL A 42 -8.04 1.44 4.81
N GLU A 43 -8.40 2.45 5.60
CA GLU A 43 -9.70 2.54 6.25
C GLU A 43 -10.32 3.91 6.00
N ASP A 44 -11.50 3.91 5.38
CA ASP A 44 -12.31 5.12 5.22
C ASP A 44 -13.79 4.78 4.99
N ASP A 45 -14.68 5.74 5.22
CA ASP A 45 -16.10 5.62 4.92
C ASP A 45 -16.39 5.95 3.45
N ASP A 46 -15.51 6.70 2.78
CA ASP A 46 -15.63 7.06 1.36
C ASP A 46 -14.79 6.13 0.47
N ALA A 47 -15.49 5.37 -0.38
CA ALA A 47 -14.87 4.48 -1.37
C ALA A 47 -13.93 5.21 -2.35
N LYS A 48 -14.18 6.49 -2.64
CA LYS A 48 -13.30 7.30 -3.50
C LYS A 48 -11.98 7.63 -2.81
N VAL A 49 -12.01 7.89 -1.50
CA VAL A 49 -10.80 8.12 -0.70
C VAL A 49 -9.96 6.86 -0.65
N LEU A 50 -10.60 5.71 -0.45
CA LEU A 50 -9.97 4.39 -0.49
C LEU A 50 -9.30 4.10 -1.85
N ALA A 51 -10.02 4.31 -2.95
CA ALA A 51 -9.48 4.11 -4.29
C ALA A 51 -8.30 5.05 -4.58
N ARG A 52 -8.36 6.31 -4.11
CA ARG A 52 -7.26 7.26 -4.24
C ARG A 52 -6.04 6.83 -3.45
N ALA A 53 -6.19 6.42 -2.19
CA ALA A 53 -5.08 5.94 -1.37
C ALA A 53 -4.41 4.70 -2.00
N LEU A 54 -5.21 3.75 -2.49
CA LEU A 54 -4.68 2.58 -3.20
C LEU A 54 -3.95 2.94 -4.49
N LYS A 55 -4.44 3.95 -5.24
CA LYS A 55 -3.75 4.48 -6.41
C LYS A 55 -2.41 5.10 -6.03
N GLU A 56 -2.37 5.92 -4.98
CA GLU A 56 -1.13 6.54 -4.49
C GLU A 56 -0.09 5.49 -4.08
N VAL A 57 -0.52 4.43 -3.38
CA VAL A 57 0.34 3.26 -3.05
C VAL A 57 0.92 2.60 -4.31
N ARG A 58 0.09 2.36 -5.33
CA ARG A 58 0.50 1.73 -6.60
C ARG A 58 1.47 2.60 -7.42
N THR A 59 1.50 3.91 -7.20
CA THR A 59 2.37 4.85 -7.93
C THR A 59 3.73 5.08 -7.28
N ILE A 60 4.00 4.46 -6.12
CA ILE A 60 5.34 4.49 -5.51
C ILE A 60 6.30 3.75 -6.44
N GLU A 61 7.38 4.40 -6.86
CA GLU A 61 8.30 3.89 -7.90
C GLU A 61 8.89 2.51 -7.56
N GLU A 62 9.16 2.26 -6.28
CA GLU A 62 9.77 1.02 -5.83
C GLU A 62 8.76 -0.11 -5.59
N VAL A 63 7.46 0.17 -5.69
CA VAL A 63 6.39 -0.84 -5.60
C VAL A 63 6.30 -1.62 -6.91
N THR A 64 6.41 -2.93 -6.82
CA THR A 64 6.39 -3.84 -7.98
C THR A 64 5.02 -4.47 -8.19
N ALA A 65 4.26 -4.68 -7.12
CA ALA A 65 2.89 -5.20 -7.20
C ALA A 65 2.07 -4.84 -5.95
N VAL A 66 0.75 -4.85 -6.09
CA VAL A 66 -0.21 -4.70 -4.98
C VAL A 66 -1.27 -5.77 -5.10
N TYR A 67 -1.53 -6.50 -4.02
CA TYR A 67 -2.47 -7.62 -3.95
C TYR A 67 -3.69 -7.28 -3.09
N PRO A 68 -4.90 -7.75 -3.45
CA PRO A 68 -5.19 -8.60 -4.60
C PRO A 68 -4.95 -7.88 -5.93
N ARG A 69 -4.30 -8.58 -6.87
CA ARG A 69 -4.12 -8.07 -8.24
C ARG A 69 -5.38 -8.38 -9.02
N GLU A 70 -5.83 -7.42 -9.83
CA GLU A 70 -6.79 -7.75 -10.88
C GLU A 70 -6.08 -8.74 -11.80
N THR A 71 -6.63 -9.95 -11.94
CA THR A 71 -6.11 -10.95 -12.87
C THR A 71 -6.06 -10.31 -14.26
N PRO A 72 -4.95 -10.46 -15.03
CA PRO A 72 -4.90 -9.98 -16.40
C PRO A 72 -6.02 -10.57 -17.27
#